data_AF-A0A1Z8KY13-F1
#
_entry.id   AF-A0A1Z8KY13-F1
#
_cell.length_a   1.000
_cell.length_b   1.000
_cell.length_c   1.000
_cell.angle_alpha   90.00
_cell.angle_beta   90.00
_cell.angle_gamma   90.00
#
_symmetry.space_group_name_H-M   'P 1'
#
loop_
_entity.id
_entity.type
_entity.pdbx_description
1 polymer ?
#
loop_
_entity_poly.entity_id
_entity_poly.type
_entity_poly.pdbx_seq_one_letter_code
_entity_poly.pdbx_strand_id
1 'polypeptide(L)'
;MFMKFLRGPSPNEVVLEAAGIILGSRKMPEGHENYRLREESARQAKHIGKLLEGGNQLMDAEVRDFLTKAHRGFDRLGKIDSAIHNGTTFGTAEAIAMAYRKNPKWQREFLAFREALADQADAVIDKMTAIPTVEMPRRPILPKVSLSNWGGM
;
A
#
# COMPACT_ATOMS: atom_id res chain seq x y z
N MET A 1 5.87 24.61 -7.56
CA MET A 1 5.53 23.37 -6.82
C MET A 1 4.38 22.56 -7.47
N PHE A 2 4.19 22.65 -8.81
CA PHE A 2 3.05 22.03 -9.53
C PHE A 2 3.39 20.71 -10.26
N MET A 3 4.68 20.34 -10.38
CA MET A 3 5.10 19.14 -11.13
C MET A 3 4.96 17.81 -10.37
N LYS A 4 4.66 17.81 -9.07
CA LYS A 4 4.49 16.56 -8.28
C LYS A 4 3.12 15.88 -8.49
N PHE A 5 2.13 16.57 -9.05
CA PHE A 5 0.79 16.00 -9.30
C PHE A 5 0.61 15.38 -10.69
N LEU A 6 1.60 15.50 -11.58
CA LEU A 6 1.53 14.99 -12.97
C LEU A 6 2.12 13.59 -13.14
N ARG A 7 2.89 13.09 -12.18
CA ARG A 7 3.30 11.68 -12.15
C ARG A 7 2.31 10.93 -11.27
N GLY A 8 1.61 9.94 -11.85
CA GLY A 8 0.86 8.97 -11.06
C GLY A 8 1.76 8.25 -10.05
N PRO A 9 1.18 7.57 -9.05
CA PRO A 9 1.97 6.89 -8.02
C PRO A 9 2.91 5.88 -8.67
N SER A 10 4.14 5.82 -8.16
CA SER A 10 5.11 4.81 -8.56
C SER A 10 4.63 3.40 -8.17
N PRO A 11 5.11 2.35 -8.85
CA PRO A 11 4.77 0.97 -8.50
C PRO A 11 4.93 0.65 -7.01
N ASN A 12 6.03 1.09 -6.41
CA ASN A 12 6.31 0.83 -5.00
C ASN A 12 5.34 1.55 -4.07
N GLU A 13 4.93 2.78 -4.40
CA GLU A 13 3.92 3.51 -3.63
C GLU A 13 2.56 2.79 -3.68
N VAL A 14 2.16 2.28 -4.85
CA VAL A 14 0.91 1.51 -4.98
C VAL A 14 0.95 0.24 -4.13
N VAL A 15 2.07 -0.49 -4.13
CA VAL A 15 2.26 -1.70 -3.33
C VAL A 15 2.19 -1.39 -1.82
N LEU A 16 2.95 -0.40 -1.36
CA LEU A 16 3.00 -0.04 0.05
C LEU A 16 1.68 0.55 0.55
N GLU A 17 1.01 1.35 -0.28
CA GLU A 17 -0.29 1.92 0.08
C GLU A 17 -1.34 0.81 0.23
N ALA A 18 -1.39 -0.15 -0.70
CA ALA A 18 -2.28 -1.31 -0.61
C ALA A 18 -2.02 -2.13 0.68
N ALA A 19 -0.75 -2.44 0.97
CA ALA A 19 -0.36 -3.18 2.17
C ALA A 19 -0.68 -2.40 3.45
N GLY A 20 -0.37 -1.10 3.49
CA GLY A 20 -0.64 -0.24 4.64
C GLY A 20 -2.13 -0.05 4.95
N ILE A 21 -2.99 -0.07 3.93
CA ILE A 21 -4.46 -0.09 4.09
C ILE A 21 -4.90 -1.44 4.68
N ILE A 22 -4.38 -2.55 4.17
CA ILE A 22 -4.74 -3.91 4.61
C ILE A 22 -4.33 -4.16 6.07
N LEU A 23 -3.14 -3.72 6.47
CA LEU A 23 -2.66 -3.87 7.85
C LEU A 23 -3.31 -2.86 8.82
N GLY A 24 -4.00 -1.86 8.29
CA GLY A 24 -4.84 -0.95 9.08
C GLY A 24 -4.04 0.04 9.90
N SER A 25 -3.09 0.72 9.25
CA SER A 25 -2.46 1.92 9.81
C SER A 25 -3.42 3.11 10.00
N ARG A 26 -4.70 3.00 9.59
CA ARG A 26 -5.73 4.05 9.74
C ARG A 26 -6.96 3.54 10.49
N LYS A 27 -7.40 4.26 11.53
CA LYS A 27 -8.75 4.11 12.09
C LYS A 27 -9.77 4.35 10.98
N MET A 28 -10.80 3.50 10.89
CA MET A 28 -11.90 3.73 9.93
C MET A 28 -12.65 5.01 10.34
N PRO A 29 -12.83 5.98 9.43
CA PRO A 29 -13.65 7.15 9.71
C PRO A 29 -15.11 6.76 10.03
N GLU A 30 -15.85 7.62 10.75
CA GLU A 30 -17.27 7.45 11.01
C GLU A 30 -18.10 8.55 10.31
N GLY A 31 -19.42 8.36 10.21
CA GLY A 31 -20.31 9.37 9.62
C GLY A 31 -20.10 9.58 8.12
N HIS A 32 -20.24 10.83 7.64
CA HIS A 32 -20.04 11.14 6.22
C HIS A 32 -18.67 10.75 5.70
N GLU A 33 -17.60 10.82 6.50
CA GLU A 33 -16.26 10.52 6.02
C GLU A 33 -16.13 9.07 5.53
N ASN A 34 -17.01 8.16 5.98
CA ASN A 34 -17.10 6.81 5.43
C ASN A 34 -17.44 6.79 3.94
N TYR A 35 -18.22 7.73 3.38
CA TYR A 35 -18.64 7.67 1.96
C TYR A 35 -17.43 7.62 1.02
N ARG A 36 -16.32 8.23 1.42
CA ARG A 36 -15.08 8.27 0.64
C ARG A 36 -14.38 6.92 0.57
N LEU A 37 -14.61 6.00 1.51
CA LEU A 37 -13.92 4.71 1.53
C LEU A 37 -14.28 3.81 0.33
N ARG A 38 -15.51 3.93 -0.20
CA ARG A 38 -15.88 3.30 -1.47
C ARG A 38 -15.03 3.86 -2.62
N GLU A 39 -14.95 5.18 -2.73
CA GLU A 39 -14.19 5.85 -3.79
C GLU A 39 -12.69 5.57 -3.68
N GLU A 40 -12.15 5.54 -2.46
CA GLU A 40 -10.76 5.16 -2.19
C GLU A 40 -10.49 3.71 -2.59
N SER A 41 -11.40 2.78 -2.25
CA SER A 41 -11.28 1.39 -2.67
C SER A 41 -11.30 1.25 -4.20
N ALA A 42 -12.22 1.94 -4.87
CA ALA A 42 -12.29 1.95 -6.34
C ALA A 42 -11.02 2.56 -6.97
N ARG A 43 -10.47 3.63 -6.36
CA ARG A 43 -9.22 4.25 -6.79
C ARG A 43 -8.05 3.29 -6.65
N GLN A 44 -7.97 2.56 -5.54
CA GLN A 44 -6.92 1.57 -5.33
C GLN A 44 -7.01 0.40 -6.31
N ALA A 45 -8.20 -0.12 -6.56
CA ALA A 45 -8.41 -1.13 -7.59
C ALA A 45 -7.88 -0.62 -8.95
N LYS A 46 -8.21 0.61 -9.34
CA LYS A 46 -7.72 1.20 -10.59
C LYS A 46 -6.20 1.32 -10.65
N HIS A 47 -5.54 1.75 -9.57
CA HIS A 47 -4.08 1.87 -9.53
C HIS A 47 -3.39 0.51 -9.63
N ILE A 48 -3.87 -0.48 -8.88
CA ILE A 48 -3.33 -1.84 -8.90
C ILE A 48 -3.57 -2.49 -10.27
N GLY A 49 -4.76 -2.34 -10.85
CA GLY A 49 -5.08 -2.87 -12.17
C GLY A 49 -4.12 -2.35 -13.25
N LYS A 50 -3.87 -1.04 -13.28
CA LYS A 50 -2.87 -0.44 -14.18
C LYS A 50 -1.46 -1.00 -13.98
N LEU A 51 -1.06 -1.21 -12.73
CA LEU A 51 0.25 -1.78 -12.40
C LEU A 51 0.38 -3.24 -12.90
N LEU A 52 -0.68 -4.04 -12.76
CA LEU A 52 -0.72 -5.42 -13.25
C LEU A 52 -0.75 -5.50 -14.78
N GLU A 53 -1.54 -4.65 -15.44
CA GLU A 53 -1.65 -4.55 -16.91
C GLU A 53 -0.37 -4.05 -17.56
N GLY A 54 0.32 -3.10 -16.91
CA GLY A 54 1.58 -2.52 -17.39
C GLY A 54 2.74 -3.51 -17.48
N GLY A 55 2.52 -4.78 -17.13
CA GLY A 55 3.46 -5.86 -17.42
C GLY A 55 4.82 -5.65 -16.78
N ASN A 56 4.84 -5.21 -15.51
CA ASN A 56 6.08 -5.00 -14.78
C ASN A 56 6.78 -6.37 -14.59
N GLN A 57 7.53 -6.81 -15.60
CA GLN A 57 8.18 -8.13 -15.68
C GLN A 57 9.20 -8.35 -14.56
N LEU A 58 9.59 -7.27 -13.88
CA LEU A 58 10.48 -7.27 -12.71
C LEU A 58 9.73 -7.42 -11.38
N MET A 59 8.40 -7.53 -11.40
CA MET A 59 7.62 -7.69 -10.18
C MET A 59 7.72 -9.12 -9.68
N ASP A 60 8.28 -9.25 -8.48
CA ASP A 60 8.35 -10.47 -7.70
C ASP A 60 7.00 -11.20 -7.65
N ALA A 61 7.04 -12.53 -7.75
CA ALA A 61 5.83 -13.34 -7.88
C ALA A 61 4.90 -13.21 -6.66
N GLU A 62 5.45 -13.06 -5.45
CA GLU A 62 4.66 -12.89 -4.23
C GLU A 62 4.00 -11.52 -4.19
N VAL A 63 4.73 -10.47 -4.59
CA VAL A 63 4.17 -9.11 -4.74
C VAL A 63 3.04 -9.10 -5.78
N ARG A 64 3.22 -9.81 -6.90
CA ARG A 64 2.20 -9.93 -7.94
C ARG A 64 0.94 -10.66 -7.45
N ASP A 65 1.11 -11.76 -6.71
CA ASP A 65 -0.01 -12.51 -6.14
C ASP A 65 -0.77 -11.67 -5.10
N PHE A 66 -0.04 -11.01 -4.19
CA PHE A 66 -0.61 -10.05 -3.24
C PHE A 66 -1.43 -8.98 -3.96
N LEU A 67 -0.86 -8.29 -4.95
CA LEU A 67 -1.57 -7.25 -5.71
C LEU A 67 -2.79 -7.80 -6.46
N THR A 68 -2.72 -9.02 -6.99
CA THR A 68 -3.85 -9.64 -7.68
C THR A 68 -5.03 -9.86 -6.72
N LYS A 69 -4.75 -10.34 -5.51
CA LYS A 69 -5.77 -10.52 -4.47
C LYS A 69 -6.28 -9.18 -3.94
N ALA A 70 -5.38 -8.23 -3.68
CA ALA A 70 -5.70 -6.87 -3.24
C ALA A 70 -6.60 -6.17 -4.26
N HIS A 71 -6.28 -6.25 -5.56
CA HIS A 71 -7.10 -5.71 -6.65
C HIS A 71 -8.54 -6.20 -6.58
N ARG A 72 -8.74 -7.52 -6.44
CA ARG A 72 -10.08 -8.12 -6.37
C ARG A 72 -10.85 -7.66 -5.14
N GLY A 73 -10.17 -7.56 -3.99
CA GLY A 73 -10.78 -7.07 -2.75
C GLY A 73 -11.21 -5.61 -2.85
N PHE A 74 -10.31 -4.73 -3.30
CA PHE A 74 -10.60 -3.31 -3.50
C PHE A 74 -11.66 -3.06 -4.57
N ASP A 75 -11.66 -3.80 -5.68
CA ASP A 75 -12.68 -3.70 -6.73
C ASP A 75 -14.07 -4.07 -6.19
N ARG A 76 -14.16 -5.14 -5.37
CA ARG A 76 -15.41 -5.51 -4.70
C ARG A 76 -15.88 -4.41 -3.75
N LEU A 77 -14.99 -3.86 -2.93
CA LEU A 77 -15.31 -2.80 -1.97
C LEU A 77 -15.70 -1.48 -2.65
N GLY A 78 -15.13 -1.17 -3.82
CA GLY A 78 -15.49 -0.01 -4.64
C GLY A 78 -16.91 -0.08 -5.24
N LYS A 79 -17.52 -1.27 -5.25
CA LYS A 79 -18.88 -1.51 -5.74
C LYS A 79 -19.94 -1.51 -4.64
N ILE A 80 -19.54 -1.36 -3.38
CA ILE A 80 -20.44 -1.36 -2.24
C ILE A 80 -20.37 0.02 -1.60
N ASP A 81 -21.51 0.65 -1.32
CA ASP A 81 -21.51 1.92 -0.59
C ASP A 81 -20.96 1.73 0.82
N SER A 82 -19.95 2.49 1.18
CA SER A 82 -19.31 2.43 2.50
C SER A 82 -20.11 3.15 3.59
N ALA A 83 -21.01 4.05 3.19
CA ALA A 83 -21.95 4.74 4.06
C ALA A 83 -23.39 4.61 3.51
N ILE A 84 -24.37 4.63 4.42
CA ILE A 84 -25.79 4.61 4.11
C ILE A 84 -26.39 5.96 4.53
N HIS A 85 -27.17 6.56 3.63
CA HIS A 85 -27.92 7.79 3.92
C HIS A 85 -29.16 7.48 4.77
N ASN A 86 -29.38 8.25 5.83
CA ASN A 86 -30.45 8.06 6.82
C ASN A 86 -31.79 8.75 6.43
N GLY A 87 -32.04 9.03 5.15
CA GLY A 87 -33.24 9.78 4.69
C GLY A 87 -33.00 11.28 4.48
N THR A 88 -34.04 12.09 4.23
CA THR A 88 -33.90 13.47 3.69
C THR A 88 -33.12 14.42 4.60
N THR A 89 -32.06 15.00 4.05
CA THR A 89 -31.26 16.06 4.68
C THR A 89 -31.75 17.45 4.24
N PHE A 90 -32.26 18.23 5.19
CA PHE A 90 -32.37 19.68 5.07
C PHE A 90 -31.54 20.29 6.21
N GLY A 91 -30.56 21.13 5.87
CA GLY A 91 -29.77 21.86 6.89
C GLY A 91 -28.28 22.01 6.60
N THR A 92 -27.56 22.43 7.64
CA THR A 92 -26.14 22.80 7.67
C THR A 92 -25.19 21.62 7.36
N ALA A 93 -23.91 21.89 7.11
CA ALA A 93 -22.90 20.86 6.83
C ALA A 93 -22.81 19.77 7.92
N GLU A 94 -23.06 20.10 9.18
CA GLU A 94 -23.15 19.14 10.29
C GLU A 94 -24.37 18.22 10.18
N ALA A 95 -25.52 18.72 9.71
CA ALA A 95 -26.70 17.90 9.48
C ALA A 95 -26.47 16.88 8.34
N ILE A 96 -25.72 17.28 7.31
CA ILE A 96 -25.25 16.37 6.25
C ILE A 96 -24.27 15.35 6.83
N ALA A 97 -23.35 15.77 7.70
CA ALA A 97 -22.37 14.87 8.32
C ALA A 97 -23.03 13.75 9.16
N MET A 98 -24.10 14.10 9.89
CA MET A 98 -24.89 13.17 10.72
C MET A 98 -25.86 12.29 9.94
N ALA A 99 -26.17 12.63 8.69
CA ALA A 99 -27.12 11.87 7.88
C ALA A 99 -26.55 10.58 7.29
N TYR A 100 -25.24 10.37 7.39
CA TYR A 100 -24.60 9.15 6.92
C TYR A 100 -24.21 8.27 8.10
N ARG A 101 -24.60 7.00 8.05
CA ARG A 101 -24.10 5.97 8.97
C ARG A 101 -23.22 4.96 8.24
N LYS A 102 -22.37 4.26 8.99
CA LYS A 102 -21.56 3.15 8.47
C LYS A 102 -22.42 2.08 7.80
N ASN A 103 -21.99 1.57 6.64
CA ASN A 103 -22.63 0.41 6.03
C ASN A 103 -22.08 -0.88 6.66
N PRO A 104 -22.86 -1.66 7.43
CA PRO A 104 -22.38 -2.87 8.08
C PRO A 104 -21.93 -3.94 7.07
N LYS A 105 -22.53 -3.98 5.87
CA LYS A 105 -22.10 -4.89 4.80
C LYS A 105 -20.69 -4.55 4.33
N TRP A 106 -20.44 -3.27 4.06
CA TRP A 106 -19.12 -2.81 3.62
C TRP A 106 -18.05 -3.08 4.69
N GLN A 107 -18.36 -2.80 5.96
CA GLN A 107 -17.44 -3.06 7.07
C GLN A 107 -17.08 -4.53 7.20
N ARG A 108 -18.06 -5.42 7.11
CA ARG A 108 -17.82 -6.87 7.17
C ARG A 108 -16.94 -7.35 6.02
N GLU A 109 -17.22 -6.90 4.79
CA GLU A 109 -16.38 -7.26 3.63
C GLU A 109 -14.97 -6.70 3.77
N PHE A 110 -14.81 -5.47 4.28
CA PHE A 110 -13.50 -4.87 4.47
C PHE A 110 -12.69 -5.59 5.55
N LEU A 111 -13.29 -5.95 6.68
CA LEU A 111 -12.62 -6.71 7.74
C LEU A 111 -12.19 -8.10 7.26
N ALA A 112 -13.08 -8.83 6.58
CA ALA A 112 -12.75 -10.15 6.02
C ALA A 112 -11.65 -10.06 4.95
N PHE A 113 -11.70 -9.02 4.11
CA PHE A 113 -10.65 -8.73 3.13
C PHE A 113 -9.29 -8.48 3.80
N ARG A 114 -9.25 -7.68 4.87
CA ARG A 114 -8.03 -7.38 5.62
C ARG A 114 -7.44 -8.63 6.25
N GLU A 115 -8.28 -9.40 6.95
CA GLU A 115 -7.88 -10.64 7.62
C GLU A 115 -7.28 -11.64 6.62
N ALA A 116 -7.91 -11.80 5.44
CA ALA A 116 -7.44 -12.72 4.42
C ALA A 116 -6.09 -12.36 3.79
N LEU A 117 -5.62 -11.12 3.93
CA LEU A 117 -4.38 -10.64 3.30
C LEU A 117 -3.35 -10.08 4.28
N ALA A 118 -3.61 -10.10 5.59
CA ALA A 118 -2.71 -9.53 6.59
C ALA A 118 -1.29 -10.08 6.48
N ASP A 119 -1.13 -11.40 6.52
CA ASP A 119 0.19 -12.05 6.47
C ASP A 119 0.96 -11.72 5.17
N GLN A 120 0.26 -11.67 4.02
CA GLN A 120 0.88 -11.30 2.75
C GLN A 120 1.25 -9.82 2.70
N ALA A 121 0.43 -8.95 3.29
CA ALA A 121 0.72 -7.52 3.36
C ALA A 121 1.94 -7.24 4.24
N ASP A 122 2.07 -7.91 5.39
CA ASP A 122 3.25 -7.81 6.26
C ASP A 122 4.52 -8.26 5.53
N ALA A 123 4.48 -9.44 4.90
CA ALA A 123 5.63 -9.97 4.14
C ALA A 123 6.05 -9.03 2.99
N VAL A 124 5.09 -8.40 2.31
CA VAL A 124 5.36 -7.42 1.25
C VAL A 124 6.00 -6.15 1.82
N ILE A 125 5.53 -5.64 2.97
CA ILE A 125 6.17 -4.49 3.61
C ILE A 125 7.61 -4.83 4.00
N ASP A 126 7.84 -5.97 4.65
CA ASP A 126 9.18 -6.38 5.05
C ASP A 126 10.11 -6.49 3.83
N LYS A 127 9.65 -7.13 2.75
CA LYS A 127 10.43 -7.24 1.51
C LYS A 127 10.75 -5.88 0.89
N MET A 128 9.80 -4.96 0.90
CA MET A 128 9.93 -3.63 0.31
C MET A 128 10.75 -2.65 1.17
N THR A 129 10.79 -2.87 2.48
CA THR A 129 11.47 -2.00 3.45
C THR A 129 12.81 -2.55 3.93
N ALA A 130 13.11 -3.82 3.62
CA ALA A 130 14.43 -4.41 3.78
C ALA A 130 15.46 -3.54 3.04
N ILE A 131 16.20 -2.74 3.81
CA ILE A 131 17.40 -2.06 3.32
C ILE A 131 18.32 -3.18 2.83
N PRO A 132 18.80 -3.17 1.57
CA PRO A 132 19.81 -4.13 1.18
C PRO A 132 21.02 -3.87 2.07
N THR A 133 21.30 -4.78 3.01
CA THR A 133 22.62 -4.90 3.59
C THR A 133 23.54 -5.20 2.44
N VAL A 134 24.16 -4.16 1.89
CA VAL A 134 25.32 -4.28 1.03
C VAL A 134 26.33 -5.06 1.87
N GLU A 135 26.45 -6.36 1.62
CA GLU A 135 27.65 -7.08 2.01
C GLU A 135 28.80 -6.32 1.35
N MET A 136 29.46 -5.47 2.12
CA MET A 136 30.69 -4.86 1.66
C MET A 136 31.60 -6.03 1.27
N PRO A 137 32.14 -6.07 0.04
CA PRO A 137 33.09 -7.11 -0.32
C PRO A 137 34.19 -7.07 0.72
N ARG A 138 34.39 -8.19 1.43
CA ARG A 138 35.52 -8.35 2.35
C ARG A 138 36.75 -7.98 1.53
N ARG A 139 37.36 -6.82 1.83
CA ARG A 139 38.58 -6.39 1.15
C ARG A 139 39.55 -7.58 1.20
N PRO A 140 40.15 -8.00 0.07
CA PRO A 140 41.21 -8.98 0.14
C PRO A 140 42.29 -8.40 1.06
N ILE A 141 42.62 -9.16 2.11
CA ILE A 141 43.73 -8.84 2.99
C ILE A 141 44.98 -8.94 2.11
N LEU A 142 45.50 -7.79 1.68
CA LEU A 142 46.79 -7.75 0.98
C LEU A 142 47.84 -8.38 1.91
N PRO A 143 48.71 -9.27 1.42
CA PRO A 143 49.80 -9.78 2.24
C PRO A 143 50.64 -8.61 2.71
N LYS A 144 50.96 -8.57 4.02
CA LYS A 144 51.90 -7.60 4.59
C LYS A 144 53.21 -7.73 3.84
N VAL A 145 53.54 -6.77 2.99
CA VAL A 145 54.88 -6.66 2.41
C VAL A 145 55.82 -6.30 3.56
N SER A 146 56.70 -7.23 3.91
CA SER A 146 57.79 -6.99 4.86
C SER A 146 58.78 -6.01 4.24
N LEU A 147 58.70 -4.73 4.64
CA LEU A 147 59.78 -3.78 4.40
C LEU A 147 60.86 -4.01 5.46
N SER A 148 61.68 -5.02 5.21
CA SER A 148 62.92 -5.24 5.94
C SER A 148 64.07 -5.27 4.94
N ASN A 149 64.83 -4.18 4.96
CA ASN A 149 66.22 -4.01 4.53
C ASN A 149 66.53 -4.07 3.03
N TRP A 150 66.30 -2.95 2.35
CA TRP A 150 67.24 -2.44 1.34
C TRP A 150 67.56 -0.97 1.66
N GLY A 151 68.85 -0.69 1.85
CA GLY A 151 69.43 0.60 2.25
C GLY A 151 70.34 0.37 3.46
N GLY A 152 71.66 0.28 3.37
CA GLY A 152 72.58 0.88 2.42
C GLY A 152 73.49 1.83 3.17
N MET A 153 74.51 1.28 3.85
CA MET A 153 75.82 1.88 4.16
C MET A 153 76.73 0.82 4.76
#